data_AF-A0A945XL37-F1
#
_entry.id   AF-A0A945XL37-F1
#
_cell.length_a   1.000
_cell.length_b   1.000
_cell.length_c   1.000
_cell.angle_alpha   90.00
_cell.angle_beta   90.00
_cell.angle_gamma   90.00
#
_symmetry.space_group_name_H-M   'P 1'
#
loop_
_entity.id
_entity.type
_entity.pdbx_description
1 polymer ?
#
loop_
_entity_poly.entity_id
_entity_poly.type
_entity_poly.pdbx_seq_one_letter_code
_entity_poly.pdbx_strand_id
1 'polypeptide(L)'
;YNEVYRHSHSIIASILDFDRKILKTTHMAVSYLLTKQWELPERICDAILLSHNIDYAEQDGSVDTNIQALVSILKVSNHLVGRVIYPTIDIKSEGELANKLALEELMIDEDILEDVTQIAEYAVHGGV
;
A
#
# COMPACT_ATOMS: atom_id res chain seq x y z
N TYR A 1 3.25 -0.44 18.18
CA TYR A 1 3.71 -0.49 16.77
C TYR A 1 3.02 -1.60 15.98
N ASN A 2 3.04 -2.87 16.41
CA ASN A 2 2.38 -3.98 15.68
C ASN A 2 0.90 -3.74 15.35
N GLU A 3 0.13 -3.12 16.25
CA GLU A 3 -1.29 -2.86 16.01
C GLU A 3 -1.51 -1.79 14.92
N VAL A 4 -0.80 -0.65 15.00
CA VAL A 4 -0.81 0.39 13.95
C VAL A 4 -0.38 -0.18 12.60
N TYR A 5 0.66 -1.01 12.59
CA TYR A 5 1.17 -1.64 11.38
C TYR A 5 0.19 -2.66 10.78
N ARG A 6 -0.46 -3.46 11.62
CA ARG A 6 -1.57 -4.35 11.21
C ARG A 6 -2.72 -3.55 10.60
N HIS A 7 -3.11 -2.45 11.23
CA HIS A 7 -4.22 -1.64 10.73
C HIS A 7 -3.87 -0.92 9.42
N SER A 8 -2.63 -0.49 9.22
CA SER A 8 -2.22 0.13 7.95
C SER A 8 -2.18 -0.83 6.76
N HIS A 9 -1.91 -2.12 6.99
CA HIS A 9 -1.83 -3.12 5.92
C HIS A 9 -3.16 -3.83 5.66
N SER A 10 -3.99 -3.98 6.70
CA SER A 10 -5.17 -4.83 6.65
C SER A 10 -6.49 -4.07 6.70
N ILE A 11 -6.56 -2.93 7.40
CA ILE A 11 -7.83 -2.22 7.70
C ILE A 11 -7.65 -0.73 7.43
N ILE A 12 -7.54 -0.41 6.14
CA ILE A 12 -7.20 0.90 5.60
C ILE A 12 -8.17 1.98 6.08
N ALA A 13 -9.48 1.71 6.06
CA ALA A 13 -10.47 2.69 6.50
C ALA A 13 -10.33 3.02 8.00
N SER A 14 -10.15 1.99 8.83
CA SER A 14 -10.06 2.15 10.29
C SER A 14 -8.84 2.95 10.73
N ILE A 15 -7.68 2.80 10.06
CA ILE A 15 -6.49 3.56 10.45
C ILE A 15 -6.65 5.05 10.11
N LEU A 16 -7.25 5.36 8.95
CA LEU A 16 -7.50 6.75 8.57
C LEU A 16 -8.51 7.43 9.50
N ASP A 17 -9.55 6.71 9.91
CA ASP A 17 -10.53 7.22 10.87
C ASP A 17 -9.94 7.42 12.27
N PHE A 18 -9.08 6.49 12.71
CA PHE A 18 -8.31 6.65 13.94
C PHE A 18 -7.45 7.92 13.90
N ASP A 19 -6.68 8.11 12.82
CA ASP A 19 -5.84 9.30 12.66
C ASP A 19 -6.66 10.58 12.66
N ARG A 20 -7.75 10.64 11.89
CA ARG A 20 -8.62 11.83 11.85
C ARG A 20 -9.23 12.13 13.21
N LYS A 21 -9.62 11.10 13.96
CA LYS A 21 -10.22 11.27 15.29
C LYS A 21 -9.22 11.82 16.30
N ILE A 22 -8.03 11.23 16.35
CA ILE A 22 -7.02 11.50 17.39
C ILE A 22 -6.09 12.66 17.00
N LEU A 23 -5.57 12.66 15.77
CA LEU A 23 -4.52 13.57 15.30
C LEU A 23 -5.04 14.73 14.44
N LYS A 24 -6.33 14.70 14.04
CA LYS A 24 -6.95 15.71 13.15
C LYS A 24 -6.27 15.81 11.78
N THR A 25 -5.57 14.76 11.38
CA THR A 25 -4.89 14.61 10.09
C THR A 25 -4.85 13.12 9.73
N THR A 26 -4.18 12.75 8.64
CA THR A 26 -3.84 11.35 8.33
C THR A 26 -2.34 11.23 8.12
N HIS A 27 -1.78 10.04 8.38
CA HIS A 27 -0.38 9.79 8.04
C HIS A 27 -0.08 10.00 6.54
N MET A 28 -1.08 9.88 5.66
CA MET A 28 -0.93 10.19 4.23
C MET A 28 -0.76 11.67 3.94
N ALA A 29 -1.58 12.52 4.57
CA ALA A 29 -1.45 13.96 4.43
C ALA A 29 -0.09 14.46 4.96
N VAL A 30 0.36 13.90 6.08
CA VAL A 30 1.70 14.20 6.63
C VAL A 30 2.80 13.73 5.68
N SER A 31 2.69 12.52 5.13
CA SER A 31 3.67 11.97 4.19
C SER A 31 3.74 12.78 2.89
N TYR A 32 2.60 13.25 2.38
CA TYR A 32 2.54 14.15 1.22
C TYR A 32 3.29 15.46 1.49
N LEU A 33 3.03 16.12 2.63
CA LEU A 33 3.71 17.38 2.97
C LEU A 33 5.22 17.17 3.13
N LEU A 34 5.63 16.08 3.77
CA LEU A 34 7.05 15.76 3.94
C LEU A 34 7.74 15.52 2.60
N THR A 35 7.13 14.76 1.71
CA THR A 35 7.70 14.47 0.38
C THR A 35 7.72 15.68 -0.54
N LYS A 36 6.73 16.58 -0.45
CA LYS A 36 6.80 17.89 -1.13
C LYS A 36 7.95 18.74 -0.59
N GLN A 37 8.20 18.71 0.72
CA GLN A 37 9.32 19.45 1.32
C GLN A 37 10.69 18.87 0.94
N TRP A 38 10.76 17.57 0.63
CA TRP A 38 11.96 16.93 0.07
C TRP A 38 12.08 17.08 -1.45
N GLU A 39 11.20 17.84 -2.08
CA GLU A 39 11.22 18.11 -3.53
C GLU A 39 11.15 16.84 -4.39
N LEU A 40 10.42 15.82 -3.92
CA LEU A 40 10.16 14.63 -4.74
C LEU A 40 9.28 14.99 -5.95
N PRO A 41 9.36 14.21 -7.05
CA PRO A 41 8.49 14.41 -8.22
C PRO A 41 7.01 14.39 -7.83
N GLU A 42 6.21 15.29 -8.40
CA GLU A 42 4.81 15.49 -8.02
C GLU A 42 3.98 14.19 -8.08
N ARG A 43 4.19 13.38 -9.12
CA ARG A 43 3.53 12.07 -9.28
C ARG A 43 3.81 11.10 -8.12
N ILE A 44 4.99 11.18 -7.50
CA ILE A 44 5.33 10.38 -6.30
C ILE A 44 4.57 10.89 -5.09
N CYS A 45 4.51 12.22 -4.90
CA CYS A 45 3.72 12.80 -3.82
C CYS A 45 2.24 12.43 -3.97
N ASP A 46 1.68 12.49 -5.17
CA ASP A 46 0.28 12.14 -5.43
C ASP A 46 0.01 10.65 -5.21
N ALA A 47 0.91 9.77 -5.66
CA ALA A 47 0.81 8.34 -5.39
C ALA A 47 0.86 8.02 -3.89
N ILE A 48 1.70 8.74 -3.14
CA ILE A 48 1.70 8.67 -1.68
C ILE A 48 0.34 9.11 -1.16
N LEU A 49 -0.15 10.31 -1.48
CA LEU A 49 -1.44 10.79 -0.97
C LEU A 49 -2.60 9.81 -1.20
N LEU A 50 -2.58 9.11 -2.34
CA LEU A 50 -3.63 8.17 -2.77
C LEU A 50 -3.44 6.73 -2.27
N SER A 51 -2.36 6.39 -1.56
CA SER A 51 -2.00 4.99 -1.28
C SER A 51 -3.06 4.19 -0.50
N HIS A 52 -3.90 4.88 0.26
CA HIS A 52 -5.00 4.29 1.03
C HIS A 52 -6.38 4.47 0.39
N ASN A 53 -6.48 5.05 -0.80
CA ASN A 53 -7.72 4.97 -1.58
C ASN A 53 -7.80 3.57 -2.18
N ILE A 54 -8.92 2.87 -1.97
CA ILE A 54 -9.16 1.55 -2.58
C ILE A 54 -9.67 1.73 -4.01
N ASP A 55 -10.52 2.74 -4.23
CA ASP A 55 -11.20 3.00 -5.51
C ASP A 55 -10.40 3.96 -6.43
N TYR A 56 -9.08 4.02 -6.29
CA TYR A 56 -8.21 4.90 -7.09
C TYR A 56 -8.22 4.53 -8.59
N ALA A 57 -8.53 3.27 -8.91
CA ALA A 57 -8.66 2.76 -10.27
C ALA A 57 -10.07 2.98 -10.88
N GLU A 58 -11.11 3.11 -10.04
CA GLU A 58 -12.50 3.25 -10.50
C GLU A 58 -12.91 4.70 -10.85
N GLN A 59 -12.01 5.67 -10.67
CA GLN A 59 -12.33 7.07 -10.97
C GLN A 59 -12.28 7.35 -12.47
N ASP A 60 -13.36 7.00 -13.19
CA ASP A 60 -13.91 7.56 -14.44
C ASP A 60 -12.95 8.35 -15.38
N GLY A 61 -11.72 7.86 -15.57
CA GLY A 61 -10.66 8.52 -16.34
C GLY A 61 -10.07 9.81 -15.75
N SER A 62 -10.31 10.14 -14.48
CA SER A 62 -9.84 11.41 -13.88
C SER A 62 -8.42 11.34 -13.31
N VAL A 63 -7.94 10.14 -12.97
CA VAL A 63 -6.60 9.92 -12.39
C VAL A 63 -5.62 9.56 -13.52
N ASP A 64 -4.45 10.19 -13.53
CA ASP A 64 -3.35 9.86 -14.46
C ASP A 64 -2.97 8.38 -14.30
N THR A 65 -2.96 7.63 -15.41
CA THR A 65 -2.66 6.18 -15.43
C THR A 65 -1.28 5.86 -14.85
N ASN A 66 -0.32 6.79 -14.94
CA ASN A 66 0.99 6.60 -14.29
C ASN A 66 0.89 6.67 -12.76
N ILE A 67 0.00 7.51 -12.23
CA ILE A 67 -0.24 7.59 -10.79
C ILE A 67 -0.97 6.34 -10.32
N GLN A 68 -1.93 5.84 -11.11
CA GLN A 68 -2.61 4.57 -10.83
C GLN A 68 -1.60 3.42 -10.72
N ALA A 69 -0.74 3.25 -11.72
CA ALA A 69 0.32 2.25 -11.69
C ALA A 69 1.26 2.40 -10.47
N LEU A 70 1.66 3.62 -10.10
CA LEU A 70 2.49 3.85 -8.91
C LEU A 70 1.78 3.47 -7.60
N VAL A 71 0.49 3.80 -7.48
CA VAL A 71 -0.33 3.41 -6.33
C VAL A 71 -0.48 1.89 -6.28
N SER A 72 -0.69 1.22 -7.42
CA SER A 72 -0.77 -0.23 -7.50
C SER A 72 0.53 -0.91 -7.09
N ILE A 73 1.68 -0.42 -7.60
CA ILE A 73 3.01 -0.91 -7.19
C ILE A 73 3.17 -0.79 -5.68
N LEU A 74 2.78 0.35 -5.10
CA LEU A 74 2.88 0.57 -3.66
C LEU A 74 1.99 -0.39 -2.88
N LYS A 75 0.76 -0.67 -3.33
CA LYS A 75 -0.17 -1.61 -2.69
C LYS A 75 0.35 -3.04 -2.71
N VAL A 76 0.80 -3.53 -3.88
CA VAL A 76 1.40 -4.88 -4.01
C VAL A 76 2.66 -4.98 -3.15
N SER A 77 3.52 -3.97 -3.18
CA SER A 77 4.73 -3.93 -2.35
C SER A 77 4.40 -3.96 -0.86
N ASN A 78 3.40 -3.20 -0.43
CA ASN A 78 2.98 -3.16 0.97
C ASN A 78 2.38 -4.51 1.41
N HIS A 79 1.56 -5.14 0.56
CA HIS A 79 1.01 -6.46 0.82
C HIS A 79 2.12 -7.52 0.94
N LEU A 80 3.06 -7.55 -0.01
CA LEU A 80 4.22 -8.46 0.02
C LEU A 80 5.06 -8.28 1.28
N VAL A 81 5.45 -7.05 1.59
CA VAL A 81 6.26 -6.73 2.79
C VAL A 81 5.53 -7.16 4.07
N GLY A 82 4.21 -6.95 4.11
CA GLY A 82 3.35 -7.42 5.19
C GLY A 82 3.43 -8.93 5.39
N ARG A 83 3.27 -9.71 4.30
CA ARG A 83 3.36 -11.18 4.33
C ARG A 83 4.74 -11.66 4.79
N VAL A 84 5.81 -11.12 4.21
CA VAL A 84 7.19 -11.58 4.44
C VAL A 84 7.68 -11.26 5.84
N ILE A 85 7.49 -10.02 6.30
CA ILE A 85 8.04 -9.57 7.60
C ILE A 85 7.14 -10.04 8.75
N TYR A 86 5.84 -10.15 8.51
CA TYR A 86 4.86 -10.46 9.54
C TYR A 86 3.91 -11.59 9.12
N PRO A 87 4.42 -12.82 8.95
CA PRO A 87 3.63 -13.95 8.45
C PRO A 87 2.46 -14.34 9.36
N THR A 88 2.47 -13.89 10.62
CA THR A 88 1.39 -14.13 11.58
C THR A 88 0.30 -13.04 11.56
N ILE A 89 0.49 -11.96 10.79
CA ILE A 89 -0.54 -10.93 10.65
C ILE A 89 -1.61 -11.43 9.70
N ASP A 90 -2.84 -11.45 10.21
CA ASP A 90 -4.03 -11.70 9.41
C ASP A 90 -4.33 -10.45 8.56
N ILE A 91 -4.03 -10.54 7.26
CA ILE A 91 -4.41 -9.54 6.27
C ILE A 91 -5.92 -9.63 6.08
N LYS A 92 -6.62 -8.53 6.37
CA LYS A 92 -8.09 -8.48 6.32
C LYS A 92 -8.56 -8.21 4.89
N SER A 93 -9.86 -8.39 4.67
CA SER A 93 -10.50 -8.27 3.36
C SER A 93 -10.20 -6.97 2.60
N GLU A 94 -10.01 -5.83 3.29
CA GLU A 94 -9.65 -4.57 2.62
C GLU A 94 -8.23 -4.61 2.04
N GLY A 95 -7.26 -5.17 2.78
CA GLY A 95 -5.89 -5.35 2.30
C GLY A 95 -5.80 -6.34 1.15
N GLU A 96 -6.55 -7.44 1.22
CA GLU A 96 -6.66 -8.42 0.13
C GLU A 96 -7.30 -7.82 -1.12
N LEU A 97 -8.40 -7.09 -0.97
CA LEU A 97 -9.06 -6.41 -2.09
C LEU A 97 -8.13 -5.37 -2.73
N ALA A 98 -7.44 -4.57 -1.92
CA ALA A 98 -6.49 -3.58 -2.41
C ALA A 98 -5.32 -4.22 -3.19
N ASN A 99 -4.82 -5.37 -2.74
CA ASN A 99 -3.79 -6.14 -3.46
C ASN A 99 -4.33 -6.69 -4.79
N LYS A 100 -5.51 -7.32 -4.75
CA LYS A 100 -6.15 -7.87 -5.96
C LYS A 100 -6.37 -6.81 -7.04
N LEU A 101 -6.97 -5.67 -6.68
CA LEU A 101 -7.19 -4.57 -7.64
C LEU A 101 -5.88 -4.01 -8.18
N ALA A 102 -4.82 -3.97 -7.37
CA ALA A 102 -3.52 -3.51 -7.80
C ALA A 102 -2.83 -4.50 -8.76
N LEU A 103 -2.98 -5.80 -8.55
CA LEU A 103 -2.51 -6.83 -9.48
C LEU A 103 -3.24 -6.74 -10.83
N GLU A 104 -4.56 -6.55 -10.80
CA GLU A 104 -5.38 -6.34 -12.00
C GLU A 104 -4.93 -5.11 -12.79
N GLU A 105 -4.72 -3.96 -12.13
CA GLU A 105 -4.22 -2.73 -12.75
C GLU A 105 -2.82 -2.90 -13.37
N LEU A 106 -1.93 -3.66 -12.70
CA LEU A 106 -0.58 -3.92 -13.20
C LEU A 106 -0.51 -5.05 -14.23
N MET A 107 -1.64 -5.75 -14.47
CA MET A 107 -1.69 -6.94 -15.31
C MET A 107 -0.68 -8.02 -14.86
N ILE A 108 -0.54 -8.19 -13.54
CA ILE A 108 0.34 -9.18 -12.92
C ILE A 108 -0.50 -10.31 -12.36
N ASP A 109 -0.22 -11.53 -12.77
CA ASP A 109 -0.85 -12.72 -12.22
C ASP A 109 -0.35 -13.01 -10.79
N GLU A 110 -1.22 -13.59 -9.97
CA GLU A 110 -0.95 -13.83 -8.54
C GLU A 110 0.20 -14.83 -8.31
N ASP A 111 0.44 -15.75 -9.24
CA ASP A 111 1.55 -16.69 -9.21
C ASP A 111 2.91 -16.01 -9.30
N ILE A 112 3.03 -14.95 -10.10
CA ILE A 112 4.24 -14.12 -10.16
C ILE A 112 4.51 -13.44 -8.80
N LEU A 113 3.45 -12.98 -8.12
CA LEU A 113 3.61 -12.39 -6.79
C LEU A 113 4.09 -13.42 -5.76
N GLU A 114 3.63 -14.67 -5.87
CA GLU A 114 4.05 -15.75 -4.98
C GLU A 114 5.54 -16.10 -5.19
N ASP A 115 6.02 -16.15 -6.44
CA ASP A 115 7.43 -16.35 -6.76
C ASP A 115 8.32 -15.25 -6.14
N VAL A 116 7.92 -13.98 -6.27
CA VAL A 116 8.65 -12.85 -5.68
C VAL A 116 8.60 -12.91 -4.14
N THR A 117 7.46 -13.33 -3.58
CA THR A 117 7.30 -13.50 -2.13
C THR A 117 8.25 -14.56 -1.60
N GLN A 118 8.38 -15.71 -2.26
CA GLN A 118 9.32 -16.77 -1.86
C GLN A 118 10.78 -16.30 -1.90
N ILE A 119 11.16 -15.54 -2.93
CA ILE A 119 12.50 -14.94 -3.01
C ILE A 119 12.73 -13.97 -1.84
N ALA A 120 11.75 -13.13 -1.52
CA ALA A 120 11.84 -12.18 -0.43
C ALA A 120 11.90 -12.87 0.94
N GLU A 121 11.13 -13.93 1.16
CA GLU A 121 11.19 -14.76 2.37
C GLU A 121 12.56 -15.41 2.55
N TYR A 122 13.14 -15.95 1.48
CA TYR A 122 14.50 -16.49 1.52
C TYR A 122 15.52 -15.42 1.88
N ALA A 123 15.41 -14.21 1.32
CA ALA A 123 16.32 -13.11 1.62
C ALA A 123 16.20 -12.63 3.08
N VAL A 124 14.99 -12.64 3.66
CA VAL A 124 14.74 -12.16 5.03
C VAL A 124 15.04 -13.23 6.08
N HIS A 125 14.68 -14.50 5.83
CA HIS A 125 14.71 -15.58 6.81
C HIS A 125 15.72 -16.70 6.50
N GLY A 126 16.10 -16.87 5.24
CA GLY A 126 17.00 -17.94 4.76
C GLY A 126 18.49 -17.59 4.77
N GLY A 127 18.84 -16.36 5.18
CA GLY A 127 20.21 -15.87 5.27
C GLY A 127 20.85 -16.03 6.65
N VAL A 128 20.89 -17.26 7.21
CA VAL A 128 21.90 -17.73 8.20
C VAL A 128 22.15 -19.22 7.98
#